data_AF-A0A920REY4-F1
#
_entry.id   AF-A0A920REY4-F1
#
_cell.length_a   1.000
_cell.length_b   1.000
_cell.length_c   1.000
_cell.angle_alpha   90.00
_cell.angle_beta   90.00
_cell.angle_gamma   90.00
#
_symmetry.space_group_name_H-M   'P 1'
#
loop_
_entity.id
_entity.type
_entity.pdbx_description
1 polymer ?
#
loop_
_entity_poly.entity_id
_entity_poly.type
_entity_poly.pdbx_seq_one_letter_code
_entity_poly.pdbx_strand_id
1 'polypeptide(L)'
;MVRAITVVHQGKVTWPPPPIETTPAPKATAPPVANDPKVAVAEQSTSNSLIGLVITALLIFGVGSVAPPAFTAHFTVFVLPIFIGWQVIWNVTPALHTPLMSVTNAISGIIVVGALLQIDSTSSLVVILAAVSVLVASINIAGGFLVTQKMLAIFKKEH
;
A
#
# COMPACT_ATOMS: atom_id res chain seq x y z
N MET A 1 -25.99 8.37 -21.14
CA MET A 1 -25.74 7.69 -19.84
C MET A 1 -26.99 7.52 -18.96
N VAL A 2 -28.12 8.20 -19.20
CA VAL A 2 -29.30 8.10 -18.30
C VAL A 2 -30.08 6.77 -18.45
N ARG A 3 -30.23 6.25 -19.68
CA ARG A 3 -31.03 5.05 -20.00
C ARG A 3 -30.50 3.74 -19.37
N ALA A 4 -29.21 3.68 -19.03
CA ALA A 4 -28.57 2.47 -18.50
C ALA A 4 -28.85 2.21 -17.01
N ILE A 5 -29.31 3.23 -16.28
CA ILE A 5 -29.52 3.18 -14.82
C ILE A 5 -30.98 3.42 -14.40
N THR A 6 -31.89 3.66 -15.35
CA THR A 6 -33.32 3.92 -15.06
C THR A 6 -34.24 2.88 -15.69
N VAL A 7 -35.19 2.37 -14.89
CA VAL A 7 -36.24 1.43 -15.33
C VAL A 7 -37.37 2.17 -16.06
N VAL A 8 -37.59 3.46 -15.75
CA VAL A 8 -38.57 4.34 -16.39
C VAL A 8 -37.95 5.73 -16.57
N HIS A 9 -38.09 6.32 -17.76
CA HIS A 9 -37.66 7.69 -18.05
C HIS A 9 -38.78 8.44 -18.78
N GLN A 10 -39.25 9.56 -18.20
CA GLN A 10 -40.35 10.38 -18.75
C GLN A 10 -41.62 9.57 -19.09
N GLY A 11 -42.04 8.69 -18.17
CA GLY A 11 -43.27 7.90 -18.31
C GLY A 11 -43.18 6.74 -19.31
N LYS A 12 -42.03 6.52 -19.97
CA LYS A 12 -41.79 5.36 -20.84
C LYS A 12 -40.90 4.35 -20.13
N VAL A 13 -41.33 3.08 -20.12
CA VAL A 13 -40.55 1.96 -19.58
C VAL A 13 -39.34 1.74 -20.48
N THR A 14 -38.14 1.79 -19.89
CA THR A 14 -36.85 1.71 -20.61
C THR A 14 -36.16 0.35 -20.46
N TRP A 15 -36.85 -0.61 -19.82
CA TRP A 15 -36.42 -2.00 -19.63
C TRP A 15 -36.80 -2.89 -20.83
N PRO A 16 -35.97 -3.88 -21.23
CA PRO A 16 -34.67 -4.26 -20.68
C PRO A 16 -33.55 -3.27 -21.03
N PRO A 17 -32.49 -3.18 -20.21
CA PRO A 17 -31.36 -2.31 -20.49
C PRO A 17 -30.78 -2.71 -21.86
N PRO A 18 -30.36 -1.73 -22.68
CA PRO A 18 -29.67 -2.07 -23.92
C PRO A 18 -28.47 -2.97 -23.60
N PRO A 19 -28.19 -3.99 -24.41
CA PRO A 19 -26.99 -4.80 -24.26
C PRO A 19 -25.81 -3.85 -24.08
N ILE A 20 -24.95 -4.14 -23.10
CA ILE A 20 -23.69 -3.43 -22.97
C ILE A 20 -22.95 -3.77 -24.25
N GLU A 21 -22.97 -2.88 -25.23
CA GLU A 21 -22.00 -2.94 -26.31
C GLU A 21 -20.67 -2.90 -25.59
N THR A 22 -20.01 -4.05 -25.53
CA THR A 22 -18.59 -4.12 -25.24
C THR A 22 -17.95 -3.39 -26.40
N THR A 23 -17.97 -2.05 -26.33
CA THR A 23 -16.97 -1.23 -26.97
C THR A 23 -15.68 -1.94 -26.57
N PRO A 24 -14.96 -2.57 -27.52
CA PRO A 24 -13.65 -3.09 -27.20
C PRO A 24 -12.97 -1.91 -26.52
N ALA A 25 -12.50 -2.08 -25.27
CA ALA A 25 -11.66 -1.08 -24.63
C ALA A 25 -10.75 -0.58 -25.73
N PRO A 26 -10.73 0.75 -26.05
CA PRO A 26 -10.14 1.25 -27.28
C PRO A 26 -8.87 0.47 -27.49
N LYS A 27 -8.82 -0.37 -28.55
CA LYS A 27 -7.58 -1.07 -28.88
C LYS A 27 -6.58 0.06 -28.86
N ALA A 28 -5.69 0.06 -27.87
CA ALA A 28 -4.71 1.11 -27.73
C ALA A 28 -4.11 1.17 -29.12
N THR A 29 -4.38 2.26 -29.83
CA THR A 29 -3.70 2.53 -31.08
C THR A 29 -2.26 2.40 -30.67
N ALA A 30 -1.60 1.34 -31.17
CA ALA A 30 -0.21 1.12 -30.88
C ALA A 30 0.45 2.49 -31.11
N PRO A 31 1.13 3.07 -30.10
CA PRO A 31 1.85 4.30 -30.31
C PRO A 31 2.64 4.14 -31.62
N PRO A 32 2.68 5.17 -32.49
CA PRO A 32 3.40 5.06 -33.73
C PRO A 32 4.78 4.51 -33.41
N VAL A 33 5.13 3.38 -34.06
CA VAL A 33 6.45 2.80 -33.96
C VAL A 33 7.40 3.84 -34.56
N ALA A 34 7.96 4.66 -33.69
CA ALA A 34 8.95 5.66 -34.00
C ALA A 34 9.79 5.85 -32.74
N ASN A 35 10.82 5.03 -32.58
CA ASN A 35 12.17 5.42 -32.98
C ASN A 35 13.10 4.23 -32.71
N ASP A 36 13.98 3.97 -33.67
CA ASP A 36 15.12 3.07 -33.49
C ASP A 36 15.80 3.32 -32.15
N PRO A 37 16.20 2.28 -31.41
CA PRO A 37 17.09 2.45 -30.27
C PRO A 37 18.48 2.81 -30.82
N LYS A 38 18.67 4.09 -31.21
CA LYS A 38 19.97 4.71 -30.96
C LYS A 38 20.09 4.79 -29.44
N VAL A 39 20.74 3.75 -28.93
CA VAL A 39 21.31 3.66 -27.60
C VAL A 39 22.11 4.94 -27.35
N ALA A 40 21.46 5.95 -26.76
CA ALA A 40 22.16 6.90 -25.93
C ALA A 40 22.38 6.15 -24.62
N VAL A 41 23.52 5.46 -24.53
CA VAL A 41 24.04 4.99 -23.25
C VAL A 41 24.05 6.21 -22.35
N ALA A 42 23.31 6.13 -21.25
CA ALA A 42 23.19 7.17 -20.27
C ALA A 42 24.55 7.44 -19.60
N GLU A 43 25.37 8.31 -20.19
CA GLU A 43 26.62 8.78 -19.60
C GLU A 43 26.41 9.96 -18.63
N GLN A 44 25.28 9.94 -17.90
CA GLN A 44 24.97 10.94 -16.86
C GLN A 44 24.43 10.31 -15.57
N SER A 45 24.53 8.99 -15.41
CA SER A 45 23.87 8.25 -14.32
C SER A 45 24.78 7.88 -13.14
N THR A 46 26.10 8.08 -13.22
CA THR A 46 27.04 7.69 -12.14
C THR A 46 27.28 8.82 -11.15
N SER A 47 27.42 10.06 -11.62
CA SER A 47 27.74 11.21 -10.74
C SER A 47 26.60 11.54 -9.76
N ASN A 48 25.35 11.63 -10.23
CA ASN A 48 24.20 11.90 -9.36
C ASN A 48 23.95 10.75 -8.37
N SER A 49 24.19 9.51 -8.79
CA SER A 49 24.09 8.33 -7.92
C SER A 49 25.17 8.32 -6.84
N LEU A 50 26.41 8.71 -7.19
CA LEU A 50 27.52 8.84 -6.24
C LEU A 50 27.28 9.97 -5.23
N ILE A 51 26.79 11.13 -5.69
CA ILE A 51 26.43 12.26 -4.81
C ILE A 51 25.35 11.81 -3.82
N GLY A 52 24.31 11.11 -4.29
CA GLY A 52 23.27 10.53 -3.43
C GLY A 52 23.85 9.58 -2.38
N LEU A 53 24.75 8.68 -2.77
CA LEU A 53 25.40 7.72 -1.87
C LEU A 53 26.26 8.42 -0.81
N VAL A 54 27.03 9.44 -1.18
CA VAL A 54 27.86 10.22 -0.26
C VAL A 54 27.00 10.98 0.74
N ILE A 55 25.89 11.59 0.30
CA ILE A 55 24.95 12.27 1.19
C ILE A 55 24.35 11.28 2.19
N THR A 56 23.86 10.12 1.72
CA THR A 56 23.31 9.09 2.60
C THR A 56 24.35 8.57 3.60
N ALA A 57 25.59 8.32 3.16
CA ALA A 57 26.67 7.89 4.02
C ALA A 57 27.03 8.94 5.09
N LEU A 58 27.08 10.23 4.72
CA LEU A 58 27.31 11.32 5.66
C LEU A 58 26.19 11.46 6.68
N LEU A 59 24.92 11.29 6.28
CA LEU A 59 23.79 11.31 7.19
C LEU A 59 23.83 10.15 8.19
N ILE A 60 24.11 8.93 7.72
CA ILE A 60 24.24 7.75 8.59
C ILE A 60 25.41 7.93 9.56
N PHE A 61 26.56 8.43 9.08
CA PHE A 61 27.72 8.69 9.92
C PHE A 61 27.44 9.78 10.95
N GLY A 62 26.81 10.89 10.54
CA GLY A 62 26.44 11.98 11.43
C GLY A 62 25.53 11.51 12.57
N VAL A 63 24.47 10.77 12.24
CA VAL A 63 23.57 10.19 13.24
C VAL A 63 24.30 9.18 14.13
N GLY A 64 25.12 8.29 13.54
CA GLY A 64 25.89 7.29 14.29
C GLY A 64 26.91 7.89 15.26
N SER A 65 27.46 9.07 14.97
CA SER A 65 28.44 9.74 15.83
C SER A 65 27.87 10.31 17.13
N VAL A 66 26.57 10.61 17.15
CA VAL A 66 25.87 11.21 18.31
C VAL A 66 24.86 10.26 18.96
N ALA A 67 24.68 9.07 18.38
CA ALA A 67 23.64 8.13 18.76
C ALA A 67 23.98 7.34 20.05
N PRO A 68 23.01 7.13 20.96
CA PRO A 68 23.16 6.24 22.10
C PRO A 68 23.40 4.77 21.68
N PRO A 69 24.03 3.91 22.52
CA PRO A 69 24.28 2.51 22.17
C PRO A 69 23.02 1.72 21.76
N ALA A 70 21.87 2.01 22.37
CA ALA A 70 20.59 1.37 22.04
C ALA A 70 20.06 1.76 20.65
N PHE A 71 20.42 2.95 20.15
CA PHE A 71 19.99 3.41 18.84
C PHE A 71 20.49 2.48 17.73
N THR A 72 21.74 2.01 17.81
CA THR A 72 22.30 1.09 16.80
C THR A 72 21.46 -0.18 16.69
N ALA A 73 21.01 -0.75 17.82
CA ALA A 73 20.14 -1.91 17.82
C ALA A 73 18.75 -1.60 17.24
N HIS A 74 18.14 -0.47 17.61
CA HIS A 74 16.85 -0.04 17.05
C HIS A 74 16.94 0.27 15.55
N PHE A 75 18.06 0.83 15.11
CA PHE A 75 18.31 1.18 13.72
C PHE A 75 18.47 -0.06 12.84
N THR A 76 19.17 -1.10 13.31
CA THR A 76 19.30 -2.35 12.55
C THR A 76 17.96 -3.09 12.41
N VAL A 77 17.17 -3.19 13.49
CA VAL A 77 15.82 -3.79 13.42
C VAL A 77 14.81 -2.92 12.68
N PHE A 78 15.11 -1.64 12.44
CA PHE A 78 14.32 -0.79 11.55
C PHE A 78 14.70 -1.01 10.07
N VAL A 79 16.00 -1.03 9.75
CA VAL A 79 16.48 -1.09 8.36
C VAL A 79 16.36 -2.49 7.74
N LEU A 80 16.70 -3.56 8.47
CA LEU A 80 16.67 -4.92 7.90
C LEU A 80 15.29 -5.35 7.40
N PRO A 81 14.18 -5.11 8.14
CA PRO A 81 12.83 -5.44 7.64
C PRO A 81 12.39 -4.63 6.42
N ILE A 82 12.97 -3.45 6.15
CA ILE A 82 12.65 -2.68 4.93
C ILE A 82 13.09 -3.45 3.69
N PHE A 83 14.30 -4.00 3.71
CA PHE A 83 14.80 -4.86 2.62
C PHE A 83 13.95 -6.11 2.44
N ILE A 84 13.57 -6.76 3.55
CA ILE A 84 12.70 -7.95 3.53
C ILE A 84 11.32 -7.58 2.96
N GLY A 85 10.71 -6.50 3.44
CA GLY A 85 9.40 -6.03 2.99
C GLY A 85 9.38 -5.72 1.49
N TRP A 86 10.43 -5.06 0.99
CA TRP A 86 10.60 -4.80 -0.44
C TRP A 86 10.69 -6.09 -1.26
N GLN A 87 11.51 -7.05 -0.84
CA GLN A 87 11.67 -8.34 -1.52
C GLN A 87 10.35 -9.13 -1.55
N VAL A 88 9.59 -9.11 -0.45
CA VAL A 88 8.32 -9.83 -0.31
C VAL A 88 7.23 -9.20 -1.19
N ILE A 89 7.11 -7.86 -1.19
CA ILE A 89 6.07 -7.16 -1.96
C ILE A 89 6.31 -7.26 -3.46
N TRP A 90 7.57 -7.27 -3.92
CA TRP A 90 7.83 -7.40 -5.36
C TRP A 90 7.57 -8.79 -5.93
N ASN A 91 7.58 -9.82 -5.09
CA ASN A 91 7.38 -11.20 -5.53
C ASN A 91 5.90 -11.66 -5.44
N VAL A 92 4.94 -10.73 -5.45
CA VAL A 92 3.51 -11.07 -5.39
C VAL A 92 2.88 -11.17 -6.78
N THR A 93 1.97 -12.13 -6.95
CA THR A 93 1.20 -12.28 -8.19
C THR A 93 0.33 -11.05 -8.44
N PRO A 94 0.21 -10.55 -9.69
CA PRO A 94 -0.59 -9.35 -9.98
C PRO A 94 -2.05 -9.40 -9.51
N ALA A 95 -2.66 -10.59 -9.53
CA ALA A 95 -4.02 -10.80 -9.03
C ALA A 95 -4.18 -10.54 -7.52
N LEU A 96 -3.08 -10.51 -6.77
CA LEU A 96 -3.06 -10.34 -5.32
C LEU A 96 -2.73 -8.92 -4.87
N HIS A 97 -2.51 -7.95 -5.77
CA HIS A 97 -2.22 -6.57 -5.35
C HIS A 97 -3.38 -5.95 -4.54
N THR A 98 -4.63 -6.21 -4.91
CA THR A 98 -5.80 -5.70 -4.17
C THR A 98 -5.94 -6.37 -2.79
N PRO A 99 -5.87 -7.71 -2.66
CA PRO A 99 -5.75 -8.36 -1.36
C PRO A 99 -4.57 -7.87 -0.52
N LEU A 100 -3.40 -7.66 -1.14
CA LEU A 100 -2.19 -7.18 -0.46
C LEU A 100 -2.40 -5.78 0.10
N MET A 101 -3.05 -4.89 -0.64
CA MET A 101 -3.43 -3.56 -0.15
C MET A 101 -4.29 -3.66 1.12
N SER A 102 -5.28 -4.57 1.13
CA SER A 102 -6.13 -4.81 2.30
C SER A 102 -5.33 -5.36 3.50
N VAL A 103 -4.37 -6.27 3.27
CA VAL A 103 -3.49 -6.78 4.33
C VAL A 103 -2.60 -5.70 4.90
N THR A 104 -2.00 -4.84 4.05
CA THR A 104 -1.17 -3.74 4.54
C THR A 104 -1.97 -2.75 5.38
N ASN A 105 -3.25 -2.54 5.06
CA ASN A 105 -4.15 -1.78 5.92
C ASN A 105 -4.34 -2.47 7.27
N ALA A 106 -4.59 -3.78 7.32
CA ALA A 106 -4.73 -4.53 8.59
C ALA A 106 -3.44 -4.50 9.45
N ILE A 107 -2.26 -4.61 8.81
CA ILE A 107 -0.95 -4.58 9.48
C ILE A 107 -0.68 -3.20 10.09
N SER A 108 -1.18 -2.11 9.48
CA SER A 108 -1.05 -0.77 10.04
C SER A 108 -1.68 -0.61 11.42
N GLY A 109 -2.58 -1.53 11.81
CA GLY A 109 -3.15 -1.66 13.15
C GLY A 109 -2.13 -1.93 14.27
N ILE A 110 -0.84 -2.14 13.95
CA ILE A 110 0.26 -2.25 14.90
C ILE A 110 0.34 -1.10 15.92
N ILE A 111 -0.27 0.05 15.60
CA ILE A 111 -0.45 1.18 16.52
C ILE A 111 -1.08 0.77 17.87
N VAL A 112 -1.82 -0.35 17.91
CA VAL A 112 -2.37 -0.94 19.15
C VAL A 112 -1.28 -1.19 20.20
N VAL A 113 -0.07 -1.57 19.79
CA VAL A 113 1.05 -1.83 20.70
C VAL A 113 1.42 -0.54 21.44
N GLY A 114 1.51 0.59 20.73
CA GLY A 114 1.78 1.88 21.35
C GLY A 114 0.68 2.32 22.32
N ALA A 115 -0.58 2.03 21.98
CA ALA A 115 -1.71 2.33 22.85
C ALA A 115 -1.70 1.48 24.14
N LEU A 116 -1.38 0.19 24.03
CA LEU A 116 -1.29 -0.72 25.18
C LEU A 116 -0.18 -0.33 26.16
N LEU A 117 0.93 0.23 25.66
CA LEU A 117 2.01 0.74 26.52
C LEU A 117 1.58 1.95 27.37
N GLN A 118 0.52 2.66 27.00
CA GLN A 118 0.07 3.89 27.67
C GLN A 118 -1.17 3.67 28.55
N ILE A 119 -1.67 2.44 28.65
CA ILE A 119 -2.96 2.15 29.29
C ILE A 119 -2.94 2.30 30.81
N ASP A 120 -1.76 2.21 31.42
CA ASP A 120 -1.50 2.38 32.86
C ASP A 120 -1.02 3.79 33.22
N SER A 121 -1.13 4.75 32.30
CA SER A 121 -0.71 6.13 32.53
C SER A 121 -1.46 6.78 33.69
N THR A 122 -0.77 7.61 34.47
CA THR A 122 -1.35 8.37 35.59
C THR A 122 -2.25 9.51 35.13
N SER A 123 -2.13 9.94 33.87
CA SER A 123 -2.97 11.00 33.30
C SER A 123 -4.25 10.41 32.71
N SER A 124 -5.40 10.81 33.26
CA SER A 124 -6.71 10.35 32.77
C SER A 124 -6.93 10.66 31.28
N LEU A 125 -6.38 11.78 30.78
CA LEU A 125 -6.44 12.12 29.37
C LEU A 125 -5.68 11.11 28.50
N VAL A 126 -4.49 10.70 28.94
CA VAL A 126 -3.66 9.72 28.21
C VAL A 126 -4.35 8.36 28.18
N VAL A 127 -4.95 7.93 29.29
CA VAL A 127 -5.70 6.67 29.36
C VAL A 127 -6.92 6.69 28.43
N ILE A 128 -7.65 7.82 28.37
CA ILE A 128 -8.78 7.96 27.42
C ILE A 128 -8.28 7.86 25.98
N LEU A 129 -7.20 8.57 25.63
CA LEU A 129 -6.62 8.50 24.28
C LEU A 129 -6.10 7.10 23.94
N ALA A 130 -5.50 6.40 24.90
CA ALA A 130 -5.07 5.02 24.75
C ALA A 130 -6.26 4.09 24.49
N ALA A 131 -7.35 4.23 25.24
CA ALA A 131 -8.58 3.45 25.04
C ALA A 131 -9.20 3.70 23.65
N VAL A 132 -9.27 4.95 23.20
CA VAL A 132 -9.73 5.29 21.84
C VAL A 132 -8.80 4.71 20.78
N SER A 133 -7.49 4.78 20.99
CA SER A 133 -6.50 4.23 20.05
C SER A 133 -6.63 2.71 19.94
N VAL A 134 -6.83 1.99 21.04
CA VAL A 134 -7.10 0.55 21.04
C VAL A 134 -8.39 0.23 20.27
N LEU A 135 -9.47 0.99 20.49
CA LEU A 135 -10.73 0.82 19.77
C LEU A 135 -10.54 0.96 18.25
N VAL A 136 -9.93 2.06 17.82
CA VAL A 136 -9.71 2.33 16.39
C VAL A 136 -8.78 1.30 15.76
N ALA A 137 -7.69 0.94 16.43
CA ALA A 137 -6.77 -0.09 15.97
C ALA A 137 -7.47 -1.46 15.85
N SER A 138 -8.34 -1.81 16.80
CA SER A 138 -9.11 -3.05 16.76
C SER A 138 -10.04 -3.12 15.55
N ILE A 139 -10.71 -2.00 15.21
CA ILE A 139 -11.55 -1.89 14.01
C ILE A 139 -10.70 -2.08 12.74
N ASN A 140 -9.52 -1.46 12.68
CA ASN A 140 -8.61 -1.58 11.54
C ASN A 140 -8.12 -3.03 11.34
N ILE A 141 -7.69 -3.69 12.42
CA ILE A 141 -7.24 -5.09 12.41
C ILE A 141 -8.39 -6.00 11.97
N ALA A 142 -9.53 -5.94 12.66
CA ALA A 142 -10.67 -6.82 12.39
C ALA A 142 -11.23 -6.60 10.98
N GLY A 143 -11.47 -5.35 10.59
CA GLY A 143 -11.99 -5.01 9.28
C GLY A 143 -11.03 -5.40 8.15
N GLY A 144 -9.75 -5.08 8.31
CA GLY A 144 -8.72 -5.38 7.31
C GLY A 144 -8.54 -6.89 7.08
N PHE A 145 -8.50 -7.70 8.14
CA PHE A 145 -8.39 -9.15 8.00
C PHE A 145 -9.67 -9.80 7.47
N LEU A 146 -10.86 -9.36 7.90
CA LEU A 146 -12.13 -9.88 7.39
C LEU A 146 -12.30 -9.61 5.88
N VAL A 147 -11.99 -8.39 5.43
CA VAL A 147 -12.07 -8.05 3.99
C VAL A 147 -11.05 -8.86 3.20
N THR A 148 -9.81 -8.96 3.69
CA THR A 148 -8.79 -9.79 3.05
C THR A 148 -9.25 -11.24 2.93
N GLN A 149 -9.80 -11.83 3.99
CA GLN A 149 -10.29 -13.20 3.96
C GLN A 149 -11.36 -13.41 2.90
N LYS A 150 -12.31 -12.47 2.78
CA LYS A 150 -13.35 -12.50 1.74
C LYS A 150 -12.76 -12.35 0.34
N MET A 151 -11.75 -11.49 0.16
CA MET A 151 -11.04 -11.33 -1.11
C MET A 151 -10.26 -12.58 -1.48
N LEU A 152 -9.63 -13.26 -0.52
CA LEU A 152 -8.86 -14.48 -0.79
C LEU A 152 -9.76 -15.71 -0.98
N ALA A 153 -10.96 -15.72 -0.40
CA ALA A 153 -11.91 -16.81 -0.55
C ALA A 153 -12.33 -17.04 -2.00
N ILE A 154 -12.38 -16.00 -2.85
CA ILE A 154 -12.73 -16.13 -4.27
C ILE A 154 -11.68 -16.90 -5.09
N PHE A 155 -10.45 -17.00 -4.59
CA PHE A 155 -9.36 -17.74 -5.25
C PHE A 155 -9.28 -19.20 -4.80
N LYS A 156 -10.06 -19.59 -3.78
CA LYS A 156 -10.14 -20.98 -3.36
C LYS A 156 -11.01 -21.72 -4.37
N LYS A 157 -10.40 -22.60 -5.17
CA LYS A 157 -11.14 -23.57 -5.99
C LYS A 157 -11.99 -24.44 -5.06
N GLU A 158 -13.28 -24.58 -5.37
CA GLU A 158 -14.12 -25.61 -4.78
C GLU A 158 -13.59 -26.97 -5.25
N HIS A 159 -12.94 -27.69 -4.33
CA HIS A 159 -12.65 -29.11 -4.43
C HIS A 159 -13.52 -29.81 -3.40
#